data_AF-A0A5E4FQT0-F1
#
_entry.id   AF-A0A5E4FQT0-F1
#
_cell.length_a   1.000
_cell.length_b   1.000
_cell.length_c   1.000
_cell.angle_alpha   90.00
_cell.angle_beta   90.00
_cell.angle_gamma   90.00
#
_symmetry.space_group_name_H-M   'P 1'
#
loop_
_entity.id
_entity.type
_entity.pdbx_description
1 polymer ?
#
loop_
_entity_poly.entity_id
_entity_poly.type
_entity_poly.pdbx_seq_one_letter_code
_entity_poly.pdbx_strand_id
1 'polypeptide(L)'
;MENAIGIVFPQTRHRLCTWHVAKDATQPLAGLYTNPKFSKYFNKCFYGCLSESEFEDTWDHMIKTFKLENHSWLQKLYSLRRKWCSAFNLDYFSANIRFIQRVESTNNIFHQISTKTMSLTSFVQHYEQKTAYMRLAELEEDFCCKNGMPHLKAKSGIFKQSASEYTIKIFSFFEKELLGYFVVRLDEVCNVGAKYVFEAIEEGHERVYKIHFDSITFNISCPSKLFET
;
A
#
# COMPACT_ATOMS: atom_id res chain seq x y z
N MET A 1 -8.11 10.53 -18.92
CA MET A 1 -7.30 9.28 -18.94
C MET A 1 -8.19 8.06 -18.85
N GLU A 2 -9.15 8.00 -17.93
CA GLU A 2 -10.04 6.84 -17.74
C GLU A 2 -10.69 6.30 -19.02
N ASN A 3 -11.35 7.14 -19.82
CA ASN A 3 -12.01 6.67 -21.05
C ASN A 3 -11.03 6.01 -22.04
N ALA A 4 -9.81 6.56 -22.18
CA ALA A 4 -8.80 5.98 -23.06
C ALA A 4 -8.29 4.64 -22.52
N ILE A 5 -8.10 4.51 -21.20
CA ILE A 5 -7.74 3.23 -20.56
C ILE A 5 -8.84 2.20 -20.78
N GLY A 6 -10.11 2.57 -20.63
CA GLY A 6 -11.23 1.65 -20.87
C GLY A 6 -11.31 1.13 -22.30
N ILE A 7 -10.82 1.91 -23.28
CA ILE A 7 -10.76 1.50 -24.69
C ILE A 7 -9.55 0.60 -24.95
N VAL A 8 -8.36 0.99 -24.48
CA VAL A 8 -7.10 0.29 -24.82
C VAL A 8 -6.84 -0.92 -23.91
N PHE A 9 -7.26 -0.84 -22.64
CA PHE A 9 -7.06 -1.86 -21.61
C PHE A 9 -8.38 -2.15 -20.87
N PRO A 10 -9.35 -2.79 -21.53
CA PRO A 10 -10.70 -2.99 -20.98
C PRO A 10 -10.74 -3.87 -19.72
N GLN A 11 -9.73 -4.73 -19.52
CA GLN A 11 -9.59 -5.57 -18.33
C GLN A 11 -8.83 -4.88 -17.19
N THR A 12 -8.34 -3.65 -17.39
CA THR A 12 -7.58 -2.91 -16.38
C THR A 12 -8.50 -2.05 -15.54
N ARG A 13 -8.40 -2.20 -14.21
CA ARG A 13 -9.10 -1.33 -13.26
C ARG A 13 -8.31 -0.04 -13.05
N HIS A 14 -8.81 1.07 -13.59
CA HIS A 14 -8.21 2.37 -13.36
C HIS A 14 -8.44 2.86 -11.92
N ARG A 15 -7.35 3.18 -11.21
CA ARG A 15 -7.37 3.69 -9.84
C ARG A 15 -6.83 5.11 -9.77
N LEU A 16 -7.38 5.88 -8.84
CA LEU A 16 -6.83 7.19 -8.51
C LEU A 16 -5.60 7.01 -7.61
N CYS A 17 -4.53 7.74 -7.92
CA CYS A 17 -3.34 7.77 -7.08
C CYS A 17 -3.68 8.38 -5.72
N THR A 18 -3.56 7.60 -4.65
CA THR A 18 -3.89 8.02 -3.27
C THR A 18 -3.12 9.26 -2.85
N TRP A 19 -1.88 9.43 -3.32
CA TRP A 19 -1.10 10.64 -3.07
C TRP A 19 -1.74 11.89 -3.67
N HIS A 20 -2.16 11.84 -4.93
CA HIS A 20 -2.85 12.97 -5.55
C HIS A 20 -4.16 13.28 -4.84
N VAL A 21 -4.92 12.25 -4.46
CA VAL A 21 -6.15 12.42 -3.69
C VAL A 21 -5.87 13.07 -2.33
N ALA A 22 -4.83 12.63 -1.62
CA ALA A 22 -4.41 13.23 -0.34
C ALA A 22 -3.92 14.67 -0.50
N LYS A 23 -3.17 14.96 -1.57
CA LYS A 23 -2.74 16.32 -1.92
C LYS A 23 -3.94 17.21 -2.21
N ASP A 24 -4.90 16.74 -3.00
CA ASP A 24 -6.12 17.47 -3.31
C ASP A 24 -7.02 17.69 -2.08
N ALA A 25 -6.87 16.84 -1.06
CA ALA A 25 -7.55 16.97 0.23
C ALA A 25 -6.99 18.12 1.10
N THR A 26 -5.75 18.55 0.88
CA THR A 26 -5.05 19.49 1.77
C THR A 26 -5.73 20.85 1.89
N GLN A 27 -6.23 21.42 0.79
CA GLN A 27 -6.95 22.70 0.83
C GLN A 27 -8.36 22.60 1.41
N PRO A 28 -9.26 21.73 0.90
CA PRO A 28 -10.64 21.68 1.39
C PRO A 28 -10.74 21.19 2.84
N LEU A 29 -9.77 20.41 3.31
CA LEU A 29 -9.78 19.84 4.66
C LEU A 29 -8.72 20.46 5.58
N ALA A 30 -8.06 21.56 5.20
CA ALA A 30 -6.93 22.14 5.95
C ALA A 30 -7.23 22.32 7.44
N GLY A 31 -8.40 22.90 7.77
CA GLY A 31 -8.83 23.10 9.15
C GLY A 31 -9.18 21.80 9.87
N LEU A 32 -9.75 20.82 9.18
CA LEU A 32 -10.15 19.54 9.76
C LEU A 32 -8.95 18.64 10.05
N TYR A 33 -7.92 18.67 9.21
CA TYR A 33 -6.69 17.89 9.40
C TYR A 33 -5.91 18.28 10.65
N THR A 34 -6.10 19.49 11.18
CA THR A 34 -5.51 19.89 12.46
C THR A 34 -6.08 19.10 13.63
N ASN A 35 -7.28 18.52 13.49
CA ASN A 35 -7.89 17.68 14.49
C ASN A 35 -7.34 16.24 14.39
N PRO A 36 -6.62 15.74 15.41
CA PRO A 36 -6.04 14.40 15.37
C PRO A 36 -7.06 13.28 15.20
N LYS A 37 -8.29 13.46 15.72
CA LYS A 37 -9.37 12.48 15.56
C LYS A 37 -9.82 12.40 14.11
N PHE A 38 -10.04 13.55 13.46
CA PHE A 38 -10.41 13.59 12.04
C PHE A 38 -9.32 12.94 11.19
N SER A 39 -8.07 13.35 11.40
CA SER A 39 -6.92 12.77 10.70
C SER A 39 -6.83 11.26 10.88
N LYS A 40 -7.08 10.74 12.10
CA LYS A 40 -7.10 9.29 12.36
C LYS A 40 -8.19 8.57 11.55
N TYR A 41 -9.44 9.05 11.56
CA TYR A 41 -10.53 8.43 10.80
C TYR A 41 -10.31 8.54 9.30
N PHE A 42 -9.90 9.71 8.81
CA PHE A 42 -9.66 9.92 7.40
C PHE A 42 -8.52 9.04 6.89
N ASN A 43 -7.39 8.97 7.59
CA ASN A 43 -6.29 8.07 7.23
C ASN A 43 -6.70 6.59 7.31
N LYS A 44 -7.56 6.20 8.26
CA LYS A 44 -8.14 4.86 8.33
C LYS A 44 -8.94 4.54 7.06
N CYS A 45 -9.74 5.48 6.55
CA CYS A 45 -10.48 5.30 5.29
C CYS A 45 -9.56 5.11 4.07
N PHE A 46 -8.35 5.71 4.08
CA PHE A 46 -7.39 5.59 2.97
C PHE A 46 -6.59 4.29 2.99
N TYR A 47 -6.13 3.88 4.17
CA TYR A 47 -5.09 2.85 4.30
C TYR A 47 -5.41 1.75 5.30
N GLY A 48 -6.43 1.95 6.13
CA GLY A 48 -6.72 1.11 7.29
C GLY A 48 -8.00 0.31 7.18
N CYS A 49 -8.84 0.46 6.16
CA CYS A 49 -10.05 -0.36 6.04
C CYS A 49 -9.74 -1.66 5.27
N LEU A 50 -10.12 -2.80 5.83
CA LEU A 50 -9.93 -4.15 5.26
C LEU A 50 -11.23 -4.75 4.69
N SER A 51 -12.32 -4.00 4.71
CA SER A 51 -13.57 -4.41 4.06
C SER A 51 -14.37 -3.19 3.63
N GLU A 52 -15.24 -3.35 2.64
CA GLU A 52 -16.19 -2.31 2.23
C GLU A 52 -17.05 -1.88 3.44
N SER A 53 -17.53 -2.84 4.25
CA SER A 53 -18.32 -2.53 5.47
C SER A 53 -17.56 -1.67 6.48
N GLU A 54 -16.32 -2.04 6.81
CA GLU A 54 -15.51 -1.25 7.74
C GLU A 54 -15.27 0.17 7.23
N PHE A 55 -15.10 0.33 5.91
CA PHE A 55 -15.00 1.65 5.30
C PHE A 55 -16.30 2.43 5.47
N GLU A 56 -17.45 1.86 5.12
CA GLU A 56 -18.73 2.56 5.19
C GLU A 56 -19.03 2.99 6.64
N ASP A 57 -18.81 2.10 7.62
CA ASP A 57 -18.97 2.41 9.04
C ASP A 57 -18.02 3.53 9.51
N THR A 58 -16.74 3.44 9.13
CA THR A 58 -15.72 4.44 9.50
C THR A 58 -16.02 5.80 8.85
N TRP A 59 -16.42 5.79 7.59
CA TRP A 59 -16.77 6.98 6.82
C TRP A 59 -18.01 7.67 7.40
N ASP A 60 -19.09 6.93 7.62
CA ASP A 60 -20.33 7.46 8.18
C ASP A 60 -20.13 8.01 9.59
N HIS A 61 -19.36 7.31 10.42
CA HIS A 61 -19.03 7.77 11.76
C HIS A 61 -18.23 9.09 11.71
N MET A 62 -17.25 9.18 10.81
CA MET A 62 -16.48 10.40 10.59
C MET A 62 -17.39 11.56 10.13
N ILE A 63 -18.22 11.34 9.11
CA ILE A 63 -19.10 12.38 8.56
C ILE A 63 -20.04 12.94 9.64
N LYS A 64 -20.69 12.07 10.43
CA LYS A 64 -21.61 12.48 11.50
C LYS A 64 -20.89 13.19 12.65
N THR A 65 -19.73 12.69 13.07
CA THR A 65 -18.97 13.25 14.20
C THR A 65 -18.52 14.68 13.91
N PHE A 66 -18.14 14.96 12.66
CA PHE A 66 -17.66 16.28 12.24
C PHE A 66 -18.71 17.12 11.53
N LYS A 67 -19.97 16.64 11.42
CA LYS A 67 -21.10 17.32 10.76
C LYS A 67 -20.79 17.73 9.31
N LEU A 68 -20.28 16.78 8.53
CA LEU A 68 -19.76 17.00 7.17
C LEU A 68 -20.70 16.46 6.06
N GLU A 69 -21.97 16.19 6.39
CA GLU A 69 -22.94 15.56 5.50
C GLU A 69 -23.11 16.34 4.19
N ASN A 70 -23.05 17.68 4.26
CA ASN A 70 -23.21 18.59 3.13
C ASN A 70 -21.88 19.07 2.52
N HIS A 71 -20.74 18.48 2.93
CA HIS A 71 -19.44 18.91 2.45
C HIS A 71 -19.20 18.41 1.02
N SER A 72 -19.41 19.28 0.03
CA SER A 72 -19.39 18.95 -1.41
C SER A 72 -18.15 18.18 -1.86
N TRP A 73 -16.96 18.54 -1.37
CA TRP A 73 -15.72 17.83 -1.72
C TRP A 73 -15.70 16.39 -1.18
N LEU A 74 -16.18 16.15 0.05
CA LEU A 74 -16.22 14.82 0.65
C LEU A 74 -17.28 13.95 -0.02
N GLN A 75 -18.42 14.52 -0.41
CA GLN A 75 -19.43 13.83 -1.22
C GLN A 75 -18.85 13.39 -2.57
N LYS A 76 -18.11 14.28 -3.24
CA LYS A 76 -17.41 13.95 -4.49
C LYS A 76 -16.37 12.85 -4.26
N LEU A 77 -15.56 12.96 -3.21
CA LEU A 77 -14.57 11.94 -2.88
C LEU A 77 -15.24 10.58 -2.64
N TYR A 78 -16.33 10.55 -1.87
CA TYR A 78 -17.10 9.34 -1.58
C TYR A 78 -17.69 8.70 -2.84
N SER A 79 -18.19 9.51 -3.79
CA SER A 79 -18.68 9.00 -5.08
C SER A 79 -17.60 8.24 -5.87
N LEU A 80 -16.32 8.56 -5.63
CA LEU A 80 -15.16 7.95 -6.25
C LEU A 80 -14.51 6.85 -5.39
N ARG A 81 -15.11 6.44 -4.26
CA ARG A 81 -14.49 5.51 -3.28
C ARG A 81 -13.95 4.21 -3.89
N ARG A 82 -14.66 3.63 -4.86
CA ARG A 82 -14.20 2.42 -5.57
C ARG A 82 -12.91 2.60 -6.36
N LYS A 83 -12.51 3.85 -6.68
CA LYS A 83 -11.28 4.17 -7.42
C LYS A 83 -10.09 4.51 -6.54
N TRP A 84 -10.29 5.07 -5.35
CA TRP A 84 -9.18 5.51 -4.48
C TRP A 84 -9.00 4.64 -3.22
N CYS A 85 -10.09 4.19 -2.58
CA CYS A 85 -10.01 3.45 -1.33
C CYS A 85 -9.56 2.00 -1.55
N SER A 86 -8.61 1.53 -0.74
CA SER A 86 -8.09 0.15 -0.82
C SER A 86 -9.13 -0.91 -0.49
N ALA A 87 -10.08 -0.62 0.39
CA ALA A 87 -11.07 -1.59 0.87
C ALA A 87 -11.99 -2.15 -0.24
N PHE A 88 -12.26 -1.34 -1.28
CA PHE A 88 -13.07 -1.73 -2.45
C PHE A 88 -12.27 -2.45 -3.54
N ASN A 89 -11.01 -2.73 -3.24
CA ASN A 89 -9.94 -3.01 -4.19
C ASN A 89 -9.03 -4.14 -3.66
N LEU A 90 -9.56 -4.96 -2.75
CA LEU A 90 -8.84 -6.08 -2.14
C LEU A 90 -8.88 -7.33 -3.02
N ASP A 91 -9.72 -7.33 -4.06
CA ASP A 91 -9.93 -8.42 -5.02
C ASP A 91 -8.83 -8.56 -6.08
N TYR A 92 -7.84 -7.67 -6.11
CA TYR A 92 -6.68 -7.79 -6.99
C TYR A 92 -5.37 -7.60 -6.22
N PHE A 93 -4.38 -8.41 -6.57
CA PHE A 93 -3.05 -8.32 -5.98
C PHE A 93 -2.31 -7.10 -6.50
N SER A 94 -1.93 -6.19 -5.60
CA SER A 94 -1.15 -4.99 -5.94
C SER A 94 0.28 -5.04 -5.42
N ALA A 95 0.78 -6.22 -4.98
CA ALA A 95 2.11 -6.43 -4.38
C ALA A 95 2.48 -5.42 -3.29
N ASN A 96 1.49 -4.92 -2.54
CA ASN A 96 1.66 -3.82 -1.58
C ASN A 96 2.39 -2.59 -2.19
N ILE A 97 2.37 -2.42 -3.52
CA ILE A 97 2.79 -1.21 -4.23
C ILE A 97 1.74 -0.15 -3.91
N ARG A 98 1.87 0.41 -2.72
CA ARG A 98 1.15 1.60 -2.31
C ARG A 98 1.73 2.71 -3.17
N PHE A 99 0.97 3.15 -4.16
CA PHE A 99 1.35 4.14 -5.19
C PHE A 99 2.06 5.41 -4.65
N ILE A 100 1.95 5.67 -3.36
CA ILE A 100 2.70 6.68 -2.60
C ILE A 100 4.22 6.56 -2.84
N GLN A 101 4.80 5.36 -2.74
CA GLN A 101 6.28 5.23 -2.80
C GLN A 101 6.90 5.58 -4.16
N ARG A 102 6.27 5.20 -5.29
CA ARG A 102 6.86 5.45 -6.63
C ARG A 102 6.66 6.87 -7.13
N VAL A 103 5.46 7.44 -6.95
CA VAL A 103 5.19 8.79 -7.48
C VAL A 103 5.88 9.84 -6.61
N GLU A 104 5.94 9.65 -5.29
CA GLU A 104 6.76 10.51 -4.45
C GLU A 104 8.24 10.36 -4.78
N SER A 105 8.80 9.15 -4.96
CA SER A 105 10.23 9.03 -5.29
C SER A 105 10.58 9.72 -6.60
N THR A 106 9.80 9.52 -7.66
CA THR A 106 10.10 10.07 -8.98
C THR A 106 9.80 11.57 -9.06
N ASN A 107 8.65 12.03 -8.56
CA ASN A 107 8.37 13.47 -8.55
C ASN A 107 9.25 14.24 -7.56
N ASN A 108 9.62 13.65 -6.42
CA ASN A 108 10.56 14.29 -5.47
C ASN A 108 11.94 14.46 -6.11
N ILE A 109 12.42 13.46 -6.86
CA ILE A 109 13.69 13.57 -7.60
C ILE A 109 13.67 14.78 -8.56
N PHE A 110 12.59 14.97 -9.32
CA PHE A 110 12.51 16.07 -10.28
C PHE A 110 12.15 17.42 -9.65
N HIS A 111 11.33 17.42 -8.59
CA HIS A 111 11.06 18.63 -7.81
C HIS A 111 12.31 19.15 -7.09
N GLN A 112 13.20 18.26 -6.62
CA GLN A 112 14.49 18.64 -6.02
C GLN A 112 15.45 19.28 -7.03
N ILE A 113 15.33 18.91 -8.31
CA ILE A 113 16.15 19.47 -9.39
C ILE A 113 15.58 20.81 -9.87
N SER A 114 14.25 20.96 -9.85
CA SER A 114 13.58 22.15 -10.38
C SER A 114 13.52 23.29 -9.35
N THR A 115 13.97 24.50 -9.73
CA THR A 115 13.68 25.73 -8.98
C THR A 115 12.91 26.72 -9.85
N LYS A 116 12.08 27.57 -9.22
CA LYS A 116 11.21 28.53 -9.95
C LYS A 116 11.98 29.52 -10.84
N THR A 117 13.25 29.75 -10.53
CA THR A 117 14.13 30.70 -11.22
C THR A 117 15.06 30.03 -12.23
N MET A 118 14.99 28.71 -12.41
CA MET A 118 15.89 27.98 -13.28
C MET A 118 15.48 28.10 -14.76
N SER A 119 16.47 28.23 -15.64
CA SER A 119 16.24 28.18 -17.08
C SER A 119 15.93 26.76 -17.54
N LEU A 120 15.26 26.64 -18.69
CA LEU A 120 14.95 25.32 -19.28
C LEU A 120 16.22 24.54 -19.64
N THR A 121 17.27 25.22 -20.12
CA THR A 121 18.55 24.58 -20.47
C THR A 121 19.25 24.02 -19.24
N SER A 122 19.27 24.77 -18.13
CA SER A 122 19.81 24.29 -16.86
C SER A 122 19.00 23.12 -16.30
N PHE A 123 17.67 23.13 -16.46
CA PHE A 123 16.83 21.98 -16.09
C PHE A 123 17.23 20.71 -16.84
N VAL A 124 17.39 20.79 -18.17
CA VAL A 124 17.77 19.63 -19.00
C VAL A 124 19.13 19.09 -18.58
N GLN A 125 20.12 19.95 -18.35
CA GLN A 125 21.45 19.51 -17.90
C GLN A 125 21.39 18.77 -16.56
N HIS A 126 20.67 19.29 -15.56
CA HIS A 126 20.53 18.60 -14.28
C HIS A 126 19.71 17.30 -14.39
N TYR A 127 18.71 17.28 -15.27
CA TYR A 127 17.94 16.07 -15.57
C TYR A 127 18.85 14.96 -16.13
N GLU A 128 19.70 15.28 -17.10
CA GLU A 128 20.66 14.34 -17.68
C GLU A 128 21.66 13.83 -16.64
N GLN A 129 22.22 14.73 -15.83
CA GLN A 129 23.12 14.37 -14.74
C GLN A 129 22.46 13.42 -13.73
N LYS A 130 21.22 13.71 -13.30
CA LYS A 130 20.49 12.84 -12.37
C LYS A 130 20.19 11.50 -13.00
N THR A 131 19.82 11.47 -14.27
CA THR A 131 19.56 10.24 -15.02
C THR A 131 20.81 9.37 -15.10
N ALA A 132 21.97 9.96 -15.39
CA ALA A 132 23.24 9.25 -15.39
C ALA A 132 23.58 8.68 -14.01
N TYR A 133 23.40 9.46 -12.94
CA TYR A 133 23.56 8.98 -11.57
C TYR A 133 22.65 7.80 -11.23
N MET A 134 21.35 7.87 -11.58
CA MET A 134 20.41 6.77 -11.33
C MET A 134 20.80 5.50 -12.06
N ARG A 135 21.26 5.61 -13.31
CA ARG A 135 21.77 4.45 -14.08
C ARG A 135 23.02 3.84 -13.47
N LEU A 136 23.95 4.67 -12.97
CA LEU A 136 25.14 4.18 -12.28
C LEU A 136 24.77 3.45 -10.98
N ALA A 137 23.85 4.00 -10.19
CA ALA A 137 23.36 3.33 -8.98
C ALA A 137 22.65 2.00 -9.29
N GLU A 138 21.86 1.93 -10.37
CA GLU A 138 21.25 0.68 -10.84
C GLU A 138 22.31 -0.37 -11.23
N LEU A 139 23.36 0.04 -11.96
CA LEU A 139 24.47 -0.85 -12.32
C LEU A 139 25.24 -1.36 -11.10
N GLU A 140 25.42 -0.53 -10.08
CA GLU A 140 26.07 -0.91 -8.81
C GLU A 140 25.21 -1.93 -8.05
N GLU A 141 23.90 -1.71 -7.96
CA GLU A 141 22.97 -2.67 -7.34
C GLU A 141 22.92 -4.01 -8.10
N ASP A 142 22.92 -3.97 -9.44
CA ASP A 142 23.01 -5.15 -10.30
C ASP A 142 24.30 -5.92 -10.07
N PHE A 143 25.42 -5.22 -9.97
CA PHE A 143 26.72 -5.82 -9.67
C PHE A 143 26.70 -6.48 -8.28
N CYS A 144 26.14 -5.80 -7.28
CA CYS A 144 25.99 -6.35 -5.93
C CYS A 144 25.10 -7.59 -5.92
N CYS A 145 23.98 -7.58 -6.64
CA CYS A 145 23.06 -8.72 -6.69
C CYS A 145 23.67 -9.93 -7.44
N LYS A 146 24.52 -9.69 -8.44
CA LYS A 146 25.18 -10.78 -9.20
C LYS A 146 26.36 -11.41 -8.46
N ASN A 147 27.11 -10.62 -7.71
CA ASN A 147 28.38 -11.06 -7.10
C ASN A 147 28.31 -11.22 -5.57
N GLY A 148 27.33 -10.60 -4.93
CA GLY A 148 27.10 -10.68 -3.50
C GLY A 148 26.00 -11.66 -3.15
N MET A 149 26.01 -12.12 -1.89
CA MET A 149 24.89 -12.86 -1.30
C MET A 149 24.27 -12.02 -0.19
N PRO A 150 22.93 -11.96 -0.08
CA PRO A 150 22.29 -11.31 1.04
C PRO A 150 22.73 -11.93 2.37
N HIS A 151 22.94 -11.10 3.39
CA HIS A 151 23.20 -11.58 4.74
C HIS A 151 21.94 -12.19 5.33
N LEU A 152 21.97 -13.50 5.59
CA LEU A 152 20.86 -14.24 6.18
C LEU A 152 20.83 -14.03 7.70
N LYS A 153 19.75 -13.48 8.22
CA LYS A 153 19.51 -13.37 9.68
C LYS A 153 19.11 -14.70 10.31
N ALA A 154 18.56 -15.62 9.52
CA ALA A 154 18.16 -16.94 9.98
C ALA A 154 18.52 -18.02 8.97
N LYS A 155 18.89 -19.19 9.46
CA LYS A 155 19.28 -20.35 8.64
C LYS A 155 18.06 -21.24 8.44
N SER A 156 17.36 -21.07 7.31
CA SER A 156 16.30 -21.98 6.87
C SER A 156 16.40 -22.26 5.37
N GLY A 157 15.77 -23.34 4.90
CA GLY A 157 15.72 -23.66 3.47
C GLY A 157 15.04 -22.56 2.64
N ILE A 158 13.97 -21.97 3.18
CA ILE A 158 13.23 -20.90 2.50
C ILE A 158 14.07 -19.64 2.34
N PHE A 159 14.82 -19.22 3.37
CA PHE A 159 15.71 -18.05 3.25
C PHE A 159 16.81 -18.28 2.22
N LYS A 160 17.38 -19.49 2.15
CA LYS A 160 18.41 -19.83 1.16
C LYS A 160 17.87 -19.77 -0.27
N GLN A 161 16.69 -20.36 -0.51
CA GLN A 161 16.07 -20.36 -1.84
C GLN A 161 15.67 -18.94 -2.25
N SER A 162 15.02 -18.17 -1.37
CA SER A 162 14.64 -16.79 -1.70
C SER A 162 15.85 -15.90 -1.94
N ALA A 163 16.97 -16.11 -1.22
CA ALA A 163 18.19 -15.34 -1.43
C ALA A 163 18.88 -15.59 -2.77
N SER A 164 18.67 -16.75 -3.40
CA SER A 164 19.20 -17.03 -4.75
C SER A 164 18.31 -16.50 -5.87
N GLU A 165 17.02 -16.32 -5.62
CA GLU A 165 16.04 -15.87 -6.63
C GLU A 165 15.80 -14.36 -6.61
N TYR A 166 15.91 -13.72 -5.44
CA TYR A 166 15.58 -12.31 -5.28
C TYR A 166 16.81 -11.41 -5.37
N THR A 167 16.61 -10.18 -5.86
CA THR A 167 17.59 -9.11 -5.66
C THR A 167 17.80 -8.87 -4.16
N ILE A 168 18.98 -8.40 -3.77
CA ILE A 168 19.33 -8.18 -2.35
C ILE A 168 18.27 -7.33 -1.64
N LYS A 169 17.76 -6.29 -2.32
CA LYS A 169 16.74 -5.41 -1.78
C LYS A 169 15.40 -6.11 -1.58
N ILE A 170 14.93 -6.88 -2.56
CA ILE A 170 13.68 -7.65 -2.44
C ILE A 170 13.81 -8.74 -1.37
N PHE A 171 14.96 -9.42 -1.31
CA PHE A 171 15.25 -10.37 -0.25
C PHE A 171 15.16 -9.71 1.14
N SER A 172 15.70 -8.50 1.33
CA SER A 172 15.62 -7.81 2.62
C SER A 172 14.18 -7.51 3.05
N PHE A 173 13.28 -7.20 2.11
CA PHE A 173 11.85 -7.04 2.40
C PHE A 173 11.21 -8.36 2.75
N PHE A 174 11.44 -9.40 1.95
CA PHE A 174 10.95 -10.74 2.21
C PHE A 174 11.40 -11.26 3.58
N GLU A 175 12.68 -11.11 3.91
CA GLU A 175 13.26 -11.54 5.17
C GLU A 175 12.61 -10.83 6.35
N LYS A 176 12.38 -9.51 6.23
CA LYS A 176 11.69 -8.73 7.26
C LYS A 176 10.24 -9.20 7.46
N GLU A 177 9.48 -9.39 6.38
CA GLU A 177 8.08 -9.83 6.45
C GLU A 177 7.98 -11.24 7.05
N LEU A 178 8.82 -12.18 6.61
CA LEU A 178 8.82 -13.55 7.12
C LEU A 178 9.28 -13.63 8.58
N LEU A 179 10.23 -12.79 8.99
CA LEU A 179 10.62 -12.70 10.40
C LEU A 179 9.50 -12.08 11.26
N GLY A 180 8.75 -11.12 10.70
CA GLY A 180 7.59 -10.52 11.34
C GLY A 180 6.50 -11.53 11.69
N TYR A 181 6.33 -12.58 10.88
CA TYR A 181 5.40 -13.68 11.18
C TYR A 181 5.65 -14.32 12.56
N PHE A 182 6.90 -14.46 13.00
CA PHE A 182 7.19 -15.08 14.31
C PHE A 182 6.69 -14.26 15.51
N VAL A 183 6.34 -13.00 15.31
CA VAL A 183 5.78 -12.12 16.35
C VAL A 183 4.25 -12.15 16.36
N VAL A 184 3.63 -12.79 15.36
CA VAL A 184 2.17 -12.94 15.26
C VAL A 184 1.75 -14.22 15.97
N ARG A 185 0.92 -14.10 17.00
CA ARG A 185 0.26 -15.22 17.65
C ARG A 185 -1.02 -15.58 16.88
N LEU A 186 -1.22 -16.87 16.64
CA LEU A 186 -2.44 -17.41 16.04
C LEU A 186 -3.23 -18.18 17.10
N ASP A 187 -4.38 -17.65 17.49
CA ASP A 187 -5.28 -18.29 18.44
C ASP A 187 -6.48 -18.87 17.67
N GLU A 188 -6.79 -20.16 17.83
CA GLU A 188 -8.02 -20.76 17.27
C GLU A 188 -9.23 -20.30 18.11
N VAL A 189 -10.22 -19.70 17.46
CA VAL A 189 -11.37 -19.09 18.15
C VAL A 189 -12.68 -19.80 17.83
N CYS A 190 -12.78 -20.42 16.66
CA CYS A 190 -13.99 -21.15 16.27
C CYS A 190 -13.67 -22.32 15.36
N ASN A 191 -14.36 -23.43 15.59
CA ASN A 191 -14.32 -24.62 14.75
C ASN A 191 -15.75 -25.13 14.55
N VAL A 192 -16.22 -25.08 13.30
CA VAL A 192 -17.51 -25.64 12.90
C VAL A 192 -17.27 -26.64 11.77
N GLY A 193 -17.13 -27.91 12.14
CA GLY A 193 -16.90 -29.00 11.19
C GLY A 193 -15.52 -28.91 10.55
N ALA A 194 -15.47 -28.60 9.26
CA ALA A 194 -14.24 -28.42 8.48
C ALA A 194 -13.78 -26.96 8.39
N LYS A 195 -14.52 -26.03 9.00
CA LYS A 195 -14.24 -24.59 8.93
C LYS A 195 -13.66 -24.10 10.25
N TYR A 196 -12.44 -23.60 10.17
CA TYR A 196 -11.67 -23.09 11.29
C TYR A 196 -11.54 -21.58 11.17
N VAL A 197 -11.56 -20.88 12.32
CA VAL A 197 -11.33 -19.44 12.41
C VAL A 197 -10.19 -19.19 13.39
N PHE A 198 -9.14 -18.56 12.91
CA PHE A 198 -7.98 -18.16 13.68
C PHE A 198 -7.95 -16.63 13.85
N GLU A 199 -7.59 -16.16 15.03
CA GLU A 199 -7.29 -14.77 15.30
C GLU A 199 -5.77 -14.57 15.31
N ALA A 200 -5.28 -13.79 14.35
CA ALA A 200 -3.90 -13.38 14.27
C ALA A 200 -3.71 -12.07 15.03
N ILE A 201 -2.91 -12.13 16.09
CA ILE A 201 -2.66 -11.05 17.04
C ILE A 201 -1.17 -10.72 17.01
N GLU A 202 -0.84 -9.49 16.65
CA GLU A 202 0.53 -8.98 16.66
C GLU A 202 0.76 -8.17 17.94
N GLU A 203 1.80 -8.51 18.71
CA GLU A 203 2.09 -7.78 19.95
C GLU A 203 2.34 -6.28 19.69
N GLY A 204 1.63 -5.42 20.42
CA GLY A 204 1.70 -3.96 20.26
C GLY A 204 0.74 -3.38 19.23
N HIS A 205 -0.02 -4.21 18.51
CA HIS A 205 -1.06 -3.76 17.59
C HIS A 205 -2.47 -4.00 18.17
N GLU A 206 -3.34 -2.99 18.12
CA GLU A 206 -4.74 -3.11 18.57
C GLU A 206 -5.61 -3.99 17.64
N ARG A 207 -5.11 -4.29 16.43
CA ARG A 207 -5.91 -4.92 15.39
C ARG A 207 -5.71 -6.42 15.36
N VAL A 208 -6.81 -7.15 15.47
CA VAL A 208 -6.87 -8.61 15.30
C VAL A 208 -7.36 -8.95 13.89
N TYR A 209 -6.66 -9.85 13.20
CA TYR A 209 -7.09 -10.36 11.88
C TYR A 209 -7.75 -11.72 12.04
N LYS A 210 -8.94 -11.89 11.46
CA LYS A 210 -9.66 -13.18 11.48
C LYS A 210 -9.39 -13.94 10.20
N ILE A 211 -8.64 -15.03 10.29
CA ILE A 211 -8.30 -15.90 9.17
C ILE A 211 -9.27 -17.07 9.17
N HIS A 212 -9.88 -17.37 8.03
CA HIS A 212 -10.74 -18.54 7.88
C HIS A 212 -10.01 -19.60 7.05
N PHE A 213 -10.04 -20.83 7.53
CA PHE A 213 -9.46 -22.00 6.89
C PHE A 213 -10.52 -23.08 6.70
N ASP A 214 -10.60 -23.62 5.48
CA ASP A 214 -11.44 -24.77 5.16
C ASP A 214 -10.55 -26.00 4.96
N SER A 215 -10.66 -27.00 5.83
CA SER A 215 -9.81 -28.19 5.78
C SER A 215 -10.19 -29.18 4.67
N ILE A 216 -11.35 -29.02 4.03
CA ILE A 216 -11.77 -29.87 2.91
C ILE A 216 -11.18 -29.33 1.61
N THR A 217 -11.32 -28.02 1.37
CA THR A 217 -10.82 -27.40 0.13
C THR A 217 -9.37 -26.95 0.24
N PHE A 218 -8.82 -26.90 1.47
CA PHE A 218 -7.54 -26.26 1.80
C PHE A 218 -7.50 -24.76 1.48
N ASN A 219 -8.66 -24.09 1.40
CA ASN A 219 -8.72 -22.66 1.11
C ASN A 219 -8.46 -21.86 2.38
N ILE A 220 -7.63 -20.82 2.25
CA ILE A 220 -7.36 -19.85 3.30
C ILE A 220 -7.88 -18.50 2.82
N SER A 221 -8.77 -17.89 3.60
CA SER A 221 -9.23 -16.52 3.37
C SER A 221 -8.81 -15.60 4.51
N CYS A 222 -8.21 -14.48 4.15
CA CYS A 222 -7.72 -13.46 5.08
C CYS A 222 -8.33 -12.11 4.70
N PRO A 223 -8.77 -11.27 5.66
CA PRO A 223 -9.35 -9.96 5.39
C PRO A 223 -8.43 -9.03 4.57
N SER A 224 -7.11 -9.24 4.65
CA SER A 224 -6.14 -8.47 3.86
C SER A 224 -6.12 -8.87 2.39
N LYS A 225 -6.66 -10.04 2.03
CA LYS A 225 -6.66 -10.65 0.69
C LYS A 225 -5.31 -10.73 -0.02
N LEU A 226 -4.22 -10.61 0.73
CA LEU A 226 -2.86 -10.59 0.17
C LEU A 226 -2.41 -11.97 -0.31
N PHE A 227 -2.94 -13.04 0.28
CA PHE A 227 -2.53 -14.42 0.05
C PHE A 227 -3.73 -15.39 0.09
N GLU A 228 -4.81 -15.07 -0.65
CA GLU A 228 -5.90 -16.04 -0.85
C GLU A 228 -5.40 -17.20 -1.75
N THR A 229 -5.81 -18.42 -1.40
CA THR A 229 -5.52 -19.66 -2.15
C THR A 229 -6.80 -20.42 -2.44
#